data_AF-A0A7J8NTH0-F1
#
_entry.id   AF-A0A7J8NTH0-F1
#
_cell.length_a   1.000
_cell.length_b   1.000
_cell.length_c   1.000
_cell.angle_alpha   90.00
_cell.angle_beta   90.00
_cell.angle_gamma   90.00
#
_symmetry.space_group_name_H-M   'P 1'
#
loop_
_entity.id
_entity.type
_entity.pdbx_description
1 polymer ?
#
loop_
_entity_poly.entity_id
_entity_poly.type
_entity_poly.pdbx_seq_one_letter_code
_entity_poly.pdbx_strand_id
1 'polypeptide(L)'
;MAVLHLRHLTHHSLLSTSKLHHHFRFSPLKSPRFSCSASASSTMAKQVLVPIANGTEPMEAVITIDVIRRSGADVTVASVEKELRVDACHGVKIVADALVADCKNTVFDLIALPVSNYSTFFS
;
A
#
# COMPACT_ATOMS: atom_id res chain seq x y z
N MET A 1 66.93 -1.94 41.33
CA MET A 1 66.74 -0.87 40.32
C MET A 1 65.24 -0.66 40.18
N ALA A 2 64.65 0.10 41.11
CA ALA A 2 64.49 1.55 41.04
C ALA A 2 63.23 1.93 40.25
N VAL A 3 62.24 2.34 41.04
CA VAL A 3 60.96 2.96 40.68
C VAL A 3 61.20 4.33 40.04
N LEU A 4 60.38 4.67 39.04
CA LEU A 4 59.87 6.02 38.75
C LEU A 4 58.45 5.79 38.21
N HIS A 5 57.37 5.98 39.00
CA HIS A 5 56.65 7.25 39.18
C HIS A 5 56.47 7.98 37.82
N LEU A 6 55.27 8.40 37.40
CA LEU A 6 54.47 9.37 38.14
C LEU A 6 53.17 9.76 37.39
N ARG A 7 52.04 9.79 38.11
CA ARG A 7 50.82 10.64 37.93
C ARG A 7 50.01 10.40 36.62
N HIS A 8 48.68 10.45 36.59
CA HIS A 8 47.81 11.48 37.16
C HIS A 8 46.32 11.11 36.96
N LEU A 9 45.51 11.24 38.02
CA LEU A 9 44.15 11.80 38.13
C LEU A 9 43.07 11.45 37.07
N THR A 10 42.02 10.69 37.42
CA THR A 10 40.73 11.10 38.05
C THR A 10 39.67 11.73 37.12
N HIS A 11 38.41 11.38 37.45
CA HIS A 11 37.11 11.95 37.09
C HIS A 11 36.43 11.38 35.83
N HIS A 12 35.46 10.45 35.98
CA HIS A 12 34.06 10.73 36.35
C HIS A 12 33.48 11.98 35.68
N SER A 13 32.59 11.76 34.71
CA SER A 13 31.37 12.52 34.39
C SER A 13 31.44 14.04 34.23
N LEU A 14 30.91 14.59 33.12
CA LEU A 14 29.56 15.20 33.06
C LEU A 14 29.27 15.79 31.67
N LEU A 15 28.06 15.47 31.18
CA LEU A 15 27.13 16.20 30.31
C LEU A 15 27.66 17.13 29.19
N SER A 16 27.23 16.84 27.96
CA SER A 16 26.51 17.86 27.19
C SER A 16 25.25 17.25 26.58
N THR A 17 24.13 17.83 26.99
CA THR A 17 22.78 17.49 26.57
C THR A 17 22.43 18.26 25.30
N SER A 18 21.91 17.57 24.29
CA SER A 18 20.88 18.14 23.43
C SER A 18 19.77 17.11 23.28
N LYS A 19 18.83 17.18 24.24
CA LYS A 19 17.49 16.61 24.15
C LYS A 19 16.86 17.05 22.82
N LEU A 20 16.70 16.14 21.88
CA LEU A 20 15.68 16.26 20.84
C LEU A 20 14.63 15.20 21.11
N HIS A 21 13.82 15.49 22.11
CA HIS A 21 12.63 14.75 22.48
C HIS A 21 11.53 15.13 21.48
N HIS A 22 11.56 14.60 20.25
CA HIS A 22 10.33 14.52 19.46
C HIS A 22 9.51 13.36 20.00
N HIS A 23 8.87 13.65 21.12
CA HIS A 23 7.82 12.86 21.72
C HIS A 23 6.63 12.91 20.76
N PHE A 24 6.62 12.08 19.71
CA PHE A 24 5.41 11.75 18.97
C PHE A 24 4.50 10.95 19.91
N ARG A 25 3.88 11.71 20.82
CA ARG A 25 2.82 11.24 21.69
C ARG A 25 1.62 11.06 20.76
N PHE A 26 1.44 9.86 20.22
CA PHE A 26 0.14 9.43 19.72
C PHE A 26 -0.81 9.49 20.92
N SER A 27 -1.47 10.64 21.09
CA SER A 27 -2.72 10.69 21.83
C SER A 27 -3.64 9.65 21.18
N PRO A 28 -4.28 8.75 21.94
CA PRO A 28 -5.32 7.92 21.38
C PRO A 28 -6.42 8.88 20.95
N LEU A 29 -6.42 9.21 19.65
CA LEU A 29 -7.50 9.94 19.04
C LEU A 29 -8.72 9.05 19.25
N LYS A 30 -9.69 9.55 20.00
CA LYS A 30 -11.00 8.95 20.22
C LYS A 30 -11.48 8.46 18.86
N SER A 31 -11.44 7.15 18.66
CA SER A 31 -11.73 6.56 17.37
C SER A 31 -13.11 7.07 16.95
N PRO A 32 -13.27 7.58 15.71
CA PRO A 32 -14.60 7.58 15.14
C PRO A 32 -14.95 6.09 15.06
N ARG A 33 -15.82 5.66 15.98
CA ARG A 33 -16.47 4.38 15.87
C ARG A 33 -17.33 4.53 14.63
N PHE A 34 -16.80 4.12 13.46
CA PHE A 34 -17.59 4.01 12.25
C PHE A 34 -18.69 3.01 12.58
N SER A 35 -19.85 3.52 13.02
CA SER A 35 -21.03 2.71 13.22
C SER A 35 -21.56 2.41 11.83
N CYS A 36 -21.13 1.30 11.25
CA CYS A 36 -21.91 0.70 10.17
C CYS A 36 -23.23 0.24 10.78
N SER A 37 -24.29 1.02 10.57
CA SER A 37 -25.64 0.48 10.64
C SER A 37 -25.74 -0.52 9.50
N ALA A 38 -25.50 -1.80 9.79
CA ALA A 38 -25.69 -2.88 8.85
C ALA A 38 -27.20 -3.04 8.63
N SER A 39 -27.75 -2.24 7.72
CA SER A 39 -29.05 -2.53 7.11
C SER A 39 -28.86 -3.80 6.28
N ALA A 40 -29.27 -4.94 6.83
CA ALA A 40 -29.29 -6.20 6.11
C ALA A 40 -30.38 -6.16 5.03
N SER A 41 -30.12 -5.44 3.94
CA SER A 41 -30.70 -5.78 2.65
C SER A 41 -30.00 -7.05 2.18
N SER A 42 -30.71 -7.99 1.58
CA SER A 42 -30.13 -9.17 0.92
C SER A 42 -29.09 -8.74 -0.13
N THR A 43 -27.83 -8.58 0.28
CA THR A 43 -26.79 -7.99 -0.56
C THR A 43 -26.11 -9.07 -1.38
N MET A 44 -26.45 -9.15 -2.67
CA MET A 44 -25.51 -9.69 -3.66
C MET A 44 -24.14 -9.02 -3.46
N ALA A 45 -23.06 -9.80 -3.54
CA ALA A 45 -21.71 -9.25 -3.46
C ALA A 45 -21.54 -8.18 -4.55
N LYS A 46 -21.06 -7.01 -4.13
CA LYS A 46 -20.82 -5.88 -5.05
C LYS A 46 -19.77 -6.27 -6.09
N GLN A 47 -20.07 -6.02 -7.36
CA GLN A 47 -19.19 -6.39 -8.48
C GLN A 47 -18.26 -5.22 -8.79
N VAL A 48 -16.95 -5.44 -8.76
CA VAL A 48 -15.94 -4.40 -8.97
C VAL A 48 -14.96 -4.81 -10.06
N LEU A 49 -14.68 -3.88 -10.96
CA LEU A 49 -13.66 -4.04 -12.00
C LEU A 49 -12.40 -3.25 -11.63
N VAL A 50 -11.24 -3.91 -11.67
CA VAL A 50 -9.93 -3.26 -11.56
C VAL A 50 -9.18 -3.48 -12.87
N PRO A 51 -9.20 -2.53 -13.80
CA PRO A 51 -8.42 -2.65 -15.03
C PRO A 51 -6.94 -2.43 -14.74
N ILE A 52 -6.10 -3.26 -15.35
CA ILE A 52 -4.64 -3.14 -15.33
C ILE A 52 -4.12 -3.09 -16.77
N ALA A 53 -3.08 -2.30 -16.98
CA ALA A 53 -2.40 -2.14 -18.25
C ALA A 53 -0.89 -2.13 -18.04
N ASN A 54 -0.11 -2.23 -19.12
CA ASN A 54 1.33 -2.11 -19.02
C ASN A 54 1.70 -0.80 -18.31
N GLY A 55 2.69 -0.81 -17.44
CA GLY A 55 3.10 0.37 -16.66
C GLY A 55 2.17 0.75 -15.50
N THR A 56 1.22 -0.11 -15.13
CA THR A 56 0.45 0.07 -13.88
C THR A 56 1.39 0.07 -12.67
N GLU A 57 1.17 0.96 -11.70
CA GLU A 57 1.89 0.91 -10.42
C GLU A 57 1.45 -0.31 -9.60
N PRO A 58 2.32 -1.31 -9.38
CA PRO A 58 1.91 -2.60 -8.83
C PRO A 58 1.42 -2.50 -7.38
N MET A 59 1.98 -1.56 -6.60
CA MET A 59 1.54 -1.37 -5.21
C MET A 59 0.11 -0.84 -5.16
N GLU A 60 -0.25 0.10 -6.02
CA GLU A 60 -1.60 0.68 -6.01
C GLU A 60 -2.65 -0.32 -6.50
N ALA A 61 -2.35 -1.07 -7.56
CA ALA A 61 -3.25 -2.12 -8.06
C ALA A 61 -3.50 -3.18 -6.99
N VAL A 62 -2.43 -3.76 -6.42
CA VAL A 62 -2.55 -4.85 -5.44
C VAL A 62 -3.24 -4.39 -4.15
N ILE A 63 -2.93 -3.19 -3.64
CA ILE A 63 -3.57 -2.65 -2.44
C ILE A 63 -5.06 -2.41 -2.69
N THR A 64 -5.42 -1.84 -3.84
CA THR A 64 -6.83 -1.57 -4.20
C THR A 64 -7.61 -2.87 -4.29
N ILE A 65 -7.07 -3.88 -4.98
CA ILE A 65 -7.67 -5.21 -5.10
C ILE A 65 -7.86 -5.82 -3.71
N ASP A 66 -6.82 -5.83 -2.88
CA ASP A 66 -6.84 -6.45 -1.56
C ASP A 66 -7.88 -5.79 -0.63
N VAL A 67 -7.88 -4.46 -0.55
CA VAL A 67 -8.80 -3.71 0.31
C VAL A 67 -10.25 -3.94 -0.11
N ILE A 68 -10.55 -3.90 -1.42
CA ILE A 68 -11.91 -4.08 -1.92
C ILE A 68 -12.39 -5.52 -1.69
N ARG A 69 -11.54 -6.54 -1.92
CA ARG A 69 -11.90 -7.93 -1.62
C ARG A 69 -12.17 -8.15 -0.13
N ARG A 70 -11.38 -7.52 0.75
CA ARG A 70 -11.61 -7.56 2.21
C ARG A 70 -12.91 -6.87 2.66
N SER A 71 -13.52 -6.02 1.82
CA SER A 71 -14.84 -5.45 2.07
C SER A 71 -16.01 -6.42 1.76
N GLY A 72 -15.73 -7.60 1.19
CA GLY A 72 -16.73 -8.59 0.79
C GLY A 72 -17.27 -8.37 -0.64
N ALA A 73 -16.63 -7.50 -1.42
CA ALA A 73 -16.93 -7.31 -2.84
C ALA A 73 -16.22 -8.36 -3.71
N ASP A 74 -16.84 -8.68 -4.84
CA ASP A 74 -16.28 -9.54 -5.87
C ASP A 74 -15.50 -8.69 -6.87
N VAL A 75 -14.19 -8.92 -6.96
CA VAL A 75 -13.27 -8.08 -7.72
C VAL A 75 -12.75 -8.87 -8.91
N THR A 76 -13.01 -8.37 -10.11
CA THR A 76 -12.42 -8.85 -11.36
C THR A 76 -11.23 -7.96 -11.74
N VAL A 77 -10.03 -8.54 -11.80
CA VAL A 77 -8.86 -7.86 -12.36
C VAL A 77 -8.84 -8.08 -13.87
N ALA A 78 -8.96 -7.02 -14.65
CA ALA A 78 -9.05 -7.11 -16.11
C ALA A 78 -7.83 -6.51 -16.80
N SER A 79 -7.17 -7.28 -17.65
CA SER A 79 -6.11 -6.76 -18.50
C SER A 79 -6.69 -5.95 -19.65
N VAL A 80 -6.20 -4.74 -19.85
CA VAL A 80 -6.52 -3.88 -21.01
C VAL A 80 -5.70 -4.31 -22.24
N GLU A 81 -4.65 -5.11 -22.03
CA GLU A 81 -3.78 -5.62 -23.08
C GLU A 81 -4.43 -6.77 -23.87
N LYS A 82 -3.71 -7.32 -24.85
CA LYS A 82 -4.14 -8.50 -25.62
C LYS A 82 -4.01 -9.81 -24.84
N GLU A 83 -3.24 -9.79 -23.76
CA GLU A 83 -2.91 -10.97 -22.95
C GLU A 83 -3.29 -10.73 -21.49
N LEU A 84 -3.53 -11.79 -20.73
CA LEU A 84 -3.83 -11.71 -19.30
C LEU A 84 -2.63 -11.24 -18.48
N ARG A 85 -1.41 -11.48 -18.99
CA ARG A 85 -0.19 -11.05 -18.32
C ARG A 85 0.13 -9.61 -18.71
N VAL A 86 0.36 -8.79 -17.70
CA VAL A 86 0.69 -7.37 -17.83
C VAL A 86 2.06 -7.10 -17.23
N ASP A 87 2.87 -6.35 -17.96
CA ASP A 87 4.17 -5.85 -17.50
C ASP A 87 3.96 -4.50 -16.78
N ALA A 88 3.83 -4.57 -15.46
CA ALA A 88 3.67 -3.42 -14.57
C ALA A 88 5.00 -2.66 -14.40
N CYS A 89 4.95 -1.50 -13.73
CA CYS A 89 6.16 -0.75 -13.40
C CYS A 89 7.18 -1.60 -12.60
N HIS A 90 8.45 -1.21 -12.69
CA HIS A 90 9.56 -1.83 -11.96
C HIS A 90 9.80 -3.32 -12.28
N GLY A 91 9.41 -3.79 -13.46
CA GLY A 91 9.61 -5.18 -13.91
C GLY A 91 8.71 -6.20 -13.20
N VAL A 92 7.70 -5.74 -12.47
CA VAL A 92 6.68 -6.59 -11.85
C VAL A 92 5.72 -7.09 -12.92
N LYS A 93 5.34 -8.36 -12.83
CA LYS A 93 4.42 -8.98 -13.78
C LYS A 93 3.15 -9.38 -13.03
N ILE A 94 2.02 -8.85 -13.47
CA ILE A 94 0.70 -9.14 -12.89
C ILE A 94 -0.08 -9.99 -13.88
N VAL A 95 -0.77 -11.02 -13.40
CA VAL A 95 -1.66 -11.85 -14.23
C VAL A 95 -3.09 -11.47 -13.85
N ALA A 96 -3.85 -10.96 -14.81
CA ALA A 96 -5.25 -10.62 -14.68
C ALA A 96 -6.14 -11.87 -14.66
N ASP A 97 -7.35 -11.71 -14.12
CA ASP A 97 -8.38 -12.76 -14.11
C ASP A 97 -9.07 -12.90 -15.48
N ALA A 98 -9.25 -11.78 -16.20
CA ALA A 98 -9.91 -11.72 -17.50
C ALA A 98 -9.32 -10.64 -18.41
N LEU A 99 -9.66 -10.65 -19.70
CA LEU A 99 -9.42 -9.52 -20.58
C LEU A 99 -10.56 -8.52 -20.47
N VAL A 100 -10.27 -7.22 -20.61
CA VAL A 100 -11.31 -6.17 -20.66
C VAL A 100 -12.31 -6.41 -21.78
N ALA A 101 -11.89 -7.08 -22.86
CA ALA A 101 -12.73 -7.47 -23.97
C ALA A 101 -13.84 -8.45 -23.54
N ASP A 102 -13.58 -9.30 -22.56
CA ASP A 102 -14.51 -10.32 -22.05
C ASP A 102 -15.51 -9.70 -21.06
N CYS A 103 -15.14 -8.60 -20.43
CA CYS A 103 -15.97 -7.90 -19.43
C CYS A 103 -17.02 -6.94 -20.02
N LYS A 104 -17.09 -6.78 -21.35
CA LYS A 104 -17.95 -5.77 -22.01
C LYS A 104 -19.44 -5.88 -21.70
N ASN A 105 -19.92 -7.09 -21.45
CA ASN A 105 -21.34 -7.37 -21.19
C ASN A 105 -21.64 -7.51 -19.68
N THR A 106 -20.64 -7.28 -18.82
CA THR A 106 -20.78 -7.40 -17.37
C THR A 106 -21.06 -6.02 -16.78
N VAL A 107 -22.01 -5.96 -15.84
CA VAL A 107 -22.34 -4.73 -15.11
C VAL A 107 -21.55 -4.72 -13.80
N PHE A 108 -20.82 -3.64 -13.56
CA PHE A 108 -20.05 -3.43 -12.33
C PHE A 108 -20.65 -2.29 -11.51
N ASP A 109 -20.67 -2.45 -10.19
CA ASP A 109 -21.05 -1.41 -9.24
C ASP A 109 -19.95 -0.34 -9.10
N LEU A 110 -18.69 -0.71 -9.37
CA LEU A 110 -17.52 0.16 -9.25
C LEU A 110 -16.44 -0.24 -10.26
N ILE A 111 -15.75 0.77 -10.82
CA ILE A 111 -14.50 0.58 -11.56
C ILE A 111 -13.42 1.36 -10.81
N ALA A 112 -12.42 0.67 -10.28
CA ALA A 112 -11.33 1.28 -9.53
C ALA A 112 -10.06 1.32 -10.38
N LEU A 113 -9.58 2.53 -10.70
CA LEU A 113 -8.45 2.74 -11.59
C LEU A 113 -7.17 2.97 -10.76
N PRO A 114 -6.23 2.00 -10.73
CA PRO A 114 -4.92 2.26 -10.16
C PRO A 114 -4.18 3.30 -11.02
N VAL A 115 -3.65 4.33 -10.37
CA VAL A 115 -2.86 5.37 -11.02
C VAL A 115 -1.58 4.75 -11.58
N SER A 116 -1.26 5.14 -12.80
CA SER A 116 -0.04 4.75 -13.50
C SER A 116 0.80 6.01 -13.69
N ASN A 117 2.07 5.98 -13.32
CA ASN A 117 2.94 7.13 -13.51
C ASN A 117 3.47 7.13 -14.94
N TYR A 118 2.95 8.04 -15.78
CA TYR A 118 3.28 8.12 -17.21
C TYR A 118 4.77 8.34 -17.51
N SER A 119 5.60 8.67 -16.51
CA SER A 119 7.03 8.92 -16.68
C SER A 119 7.85 7.66 -16.99
N THR A 120 7.40 6.45 -16.64
CA THR A 120 8.19 5.21 -16.81
C THR A 120 7.92 4.50 -18.14
N PHE A 121 6.99 5.02 -18.95
CA PHE A 121 6.53 4.35 -20.19
C PHE A 121 7.36 4.67 -21.45
N PHE A 122 8.39 5.52 -21.33
CA PHE A 122 9.14 6.06 -22.48
C PHE A 122 10.67 5.97 -22.36
N SER A 123 11.20 5.01 -21.61
CA SER A 123 12.65 4.73 -21.58
C SER A 123 13.01 3.41 -22.23
#